data_AF-A0A502GA66-F1
#
_entry.id   AF-A0A502GA66-F1
#
_cell.length_a   1.000
_cell.length_b   1.000
_cell.length_c   1.000
_cell.angle_alpha   90.00
_cell.angle_beta   90.00
_cell.angle_gamma   90.00
#
_symmetry.space_group_name_H-M   'P 1'
#
loop_
_entity.id
_entity.type
_entity.pdbx_description
1 polymer ?
#
loop_
_entity_poly.entity_id
_entity_poly.type
_entity_poly.pdbx_seq_one_letter_code
_entity_poly.pdbx_strand_id
1 'polypeptide(L)'
;MQELNIYGQTVGKSLPDWLPRALPQRVILKGEHCLLEPIDIKHSKDLYEAWYSIDDERDWTYFHINRPITMRQCDHYIASLAGSKDPLFYSVISNATRKAVGFIALQRIEPENGAVEIGWINWSPLMKRTLCSTEAIFLLLSYVLDTLQYRRCAWKCDSLHQAAIQAAERLGFQYEGTFRQKQISKGRSRDTRWYSIIDNEWPGIRQAMQLWLSPANLDDRGKQKQSLAEFMPQQK
;
A
#
# COMPACT_ATOMS: atom_id res chain seq x y z
N MET A 1 -16.31 -17.59 13.32
CA MET A 1 -16.96 -18.70 14.03
C MET A 1 -15.88 -19.51 14.71
N GLN A 2 -16.13 -19.91 15.95
CA GLN A 2 -15.25 -20.77 16.74
C GLN A 2 -15.85 -22.18 16.76
N GLU A 3 -15.00 -23.20 16.78
CA GLU A 3 -15.37 -24.61 16.79
C GLU A 3 -14.64 -25.32 17.94
N LEU A 4 -15.02 -26.55 18.30
CA LEU A 4 -14.29 -27.36 19.28
C LEU A 4 -13.51 -28.47 18.57
N ASN A 5 -12.25 -28.66 18.92
CA ASN A 5 -11.46 -29.79 18.43
C ASN A 5 -11.79 -31.09 19.21
N ILE A 6 -11.12 -32.20 18.83
CA ILE A 6 -11.31 -33.52 19.46
C ILE A 6 -10.96 -33.57 20.97
N TYR A 7 -10.30 -32.54 21.49
CA TYR A 7 -9.91 -32.40 22.90
C TYR A 7 -10.83 -31.43 23.66
N GLY A 8 -11.90 -30.93 23.04
CA GLY A 8 -12.82 -29.95 23.64
C GLY A 8 -12.23 -28.54 23.73
N GLN A 9 -11.19 -28.22 22.97
CA GLN A 9 -10.59 -26.89 22.94
C GLN A 9 -11.18 -26.04 21.81
N THR A 10 -11.38 -24.75 22.08
CA THR A 10 -11.83 -23.78 21.08
C THR A 10 -10.78 -23.53 20.01
N VAL A 11 -11.15 -23.71 18.75
CA VAL A 11 -10.34 -23.45 17.57
C VAL A 11 -11.07 -22.51 16.60
N GLY A 12 -10.32 -21.96 15.64
CA GLY A 12 -10.90 -21.13 14.57
C GLY A 12 -11.75 -21.93 13.58
N LYS A 13 -12.47 -21.23 12.70
CA LYS A 13 -13.27 -21.82 11.62
C LYS A 13 -12.42 -22.79 10.78
N SER A 14 -12.96 -23.97 10.50
CA SER A 14 -12.33 -24.92 9.57
C SER A 14 -12.29 -24.39 8.12
N LEU A 15 -11.23 -24.71 7.39
CA LEU A 15 -11.00 -24.32 5.99
C LEU A 15 -10.57 -25.55 5.16
N PRO A 16 -11.45 -26.55 4.98
CA PRO A 16 -11.08 -27.82 4.35
C PRO A 16 -10.64 -27.67 2.88
N ASP A 17 -11.15 -26.66 2.19
CA ASP A 17 -10.85 -26.37 0.78
C ASP A 17 -9.74 -25.32 0.60
N TRP A 18 -8.98 -25.03 1.65
CA TRP A 18 -7.89 -24.05 1.55
C TRP A 18 -6.77 -24.58 0.66
N LEU A 19 -6.37 -23.73 -0.29
CA LEU A 19 -5.21 -23.95 -1.15
C LEU A 19 -4.30 -22.72 -1.11
N PRO A 20 -2.98 -22.88 -1.25
CA PRO A 20 -2.06 -21.77 -1.40
C PRO A 20 -2.49 -20.84 -2.54
N ARG A 21 -2.36 -19.53 -2.34
CA ARG A 21 -2.70 -18.53 -3.38
C ARG A 21 -1.57 -18.39 -4.40
N ALA A 22 -1.87 -17.86 -5.58
CA ALA A 22 -0.84 -17.59 -6.57
C ALA A 22 0.08 -16.44 -6.12
N LEU A 23 1.39 -16.57 -6.34
CA LEU A 23 2.32 -15.46 -6.13
C LEU A 23 1.95 -14.26 -7.02
N PRO A 24 2.03 -13.01 -6.51
CA PRO A 24 1.86 -11.83 -7.33
C PRO A 24 2.93 -11.77 -8.42
N GLN A 25 2.51 -11.37 -9.62
CA GLN A 25 3.34 -11.31 -10.82
C GLN A 25 3.65 -9.86 -11.19
N ARG A 26 4.67 -9.64 -12.03
CA ARG A 26 5.00 -8.32 -12.59
C ARG A 26 4.01 -7.95 -13.69
N VAL A 27 2.81 -7.54 -13.32
CA VAL A 27 1.73 -7.14 -14.23
C VAL A 27 1.46 -5.64 -14.15
N ILE A 28 0.99 -5.02 -15.23
CA ILE A 28 0.56 -3.62 -15.18
C ILE A 28 -0.87 -3.56 -14.63
N LEU A 29 -1.08 -2.78 -13.58
CA LEU A 29 -2.42 -2.52 -13.03
C LEU A 29 -2.88 -1.15 -13.48
N LYS A 30 -4.04 -1.08 -14.15
CA LYS A 30 -4.55 0.16 -14.75
C LYS A 30 -5.73 0.69 -13.95
N GLY A 31 -5.68 1.97 -13.60
CA GLY A 31 -6.79 2.75 -13.06
C GLY A 31 -7.07 3.98 -13.90
N GLU A 32 -7.99 4.81 -13.43
CA GLU A 32 -8.47 6.03 -14.07
C GLU A 32 -7.48 7.21 -13.88
N HIS A 33 -6.90 7.35 -12.69
CA HIS A 33 -5.98 8.43 -12.34
C HIS A 33 -4.50 8.03 -12.40
N CYS A 34 -4.20 6.75 -12.24
CA CYS A 34 -2.85 6.22 -12.35
C CYS A 34 -2.79 4.81 -12.93
N LEU A 35 -1.58 4.41 -13.28
CA LEU A 35 -1.22 3.04 -13.60
C LEU A 35 -0.05 2.62 -12.71
N LEU A 36 -0.06 1.37 -12.28
CA LEU A 36 1.05 0.74 -11.58
C LEU A 36 1.82 -0.11 -12.57
N GLU A 37 3.06 0.27 -12.82
CA GLU A 37 4.02 -0.49 -13.61
C GLU A 37 5.03 -1.14 -12.68
N PRO A 38 5.43 -2.41 -12.92
CA PRO A 38 6.60 -2.98 -12.23
C PRO A 38 7.78 -2.01 -12.34
N ILE A 39 8.39 -1.68 -11.21
CA ILE A 39 9.43 -0.65 -11.17
C ILE A 39 10.60 -1.04 -12.06
N ASP A 40 11.15 -0.07 -12.79
CA ASP A 40 12.25 -0.26 -13.72
C ASP A 40 13.11 1.00 -13.79
N ILE A 41 14.35 0.86 -14.27
CA ILE A 41 15.29 1.98 -14.38
C ILE A 41 14.77 3.13 -15.27
N LYS A 42 13.85 2.84 -16.21
CA LYS A 42 13.17 3.88 -17.01
C LYS A 42 12.38 4.88 -16.15
N HIS A 43 11.98 4.51 -14.93
CA HIS A 43 11.23 5.38 -14.01
C HIS A 43 12.13 6.30 -13.17
N SER A 44 13.45 6.08 -13.15
CA SER A 44 14.36 6.78 -12.25
C SER A 44 14.32 8.30 -12.41
N LYS A 45 14.35 8.79 -13.65
CA LYS A 45 14.40 10.24 -13.91
C LYS A 45 13.16 10.95 -13.36
N ASP A 46 11.99 10.41 -13.67
CA ASP A 46 10.71 10.97 -13.21
C ASP A 46 10.61 10.94 -11.68
N LEU A 47 10.99 9.83 -11.05
CA LEU A 47 10.98 9.71 -9.58
C LEU A 47 11.97 10.68 -8.92
N TYR A 48 13.17 10.82 -9.48
CA TYR A 48 14.16 11.77 -9.01
C TYR A 48 13.63 13.21 -9.09
N GLU A 49 13.11 13.63 -10.25
CA GLU A 49 12.48 14.93 -10.43
C GLU A 49 11.32 15.14 -9.44
N ALA A 50 10.48 14.12 -9.25
CA ALA A 50 9.35 14.19 -8.34
C ALA A 50 9.78 14.37 -6.87
N TRP A 51 10.82 13.67 -6.40
CA TRP A 51 11.33 13.84 -5.03
C TRP A 51 12.02 15.18 -4.81
N TYR A 52 12.64 15.74 -5.85
CA TYR A 52 13.27 17.06 -5.82
C TYR A 52 12.31 18.22 -6.13
N SER A 53 11.00 17.97 -6.19
CA SER A 53 9.98 19.02 -6.29
C SER A 53 9.84 19.87 -5.01
N ILE A 54 10.53 19.47 -3.93
CA ILE A 54 10.72 20.24 -2.69
C ILE A 54 12.20 20.25 -2.31
N ASP A 55 12.60 21.23 -1.50
CA ASP A 55 14.01 21.45 -1.15
C ASP A 55 14.55 20.49 -0.07
N ASP A 56 13.69 19.88 0.74
CA ASP A 56 14.09 19.00 1.83
C ASP A 56 13.83 17.50 1.58
N GLU A 57 14.13 16.65 2.57
CA GLU A 57 13.97 15.19 2.49
C GLU A 57 12.98 14.62 3.52
N ARG A 58 12.04 15.42 4.03
CA ARG A 58 11.08 15.01 5.09
C ARG A 58 10.28 13.75 4.72
N ASP A 59 10.11 13.49 3.43
CA ASP A 59 9.38 12.34 2.89
C ASP A 59 10.13 11.02 3.09
N TRP A 60 11.41 11.08 3.46
CA TRP A 60 12.31 9.95 3.68
C TRP A 60 12.62 9.73 5.17
N THR A 61 12.02 10.51 6.07
CA THR A 61 12.25 10.43 7.52
C THR A 61 12.04 9.02 8.07
N TYR A 62 10.98 8.32 7.63
CA TYR A 62 10.61 6.99 8.12
C TYR A 62 11.07 5.82 7.23
N PHE A 63 11.81 6.12 6.15
CA PHE A 63 12.52 5.11 5.38
C PHE A 63 13.85 4.76 6.08
N HIS A 64 14.33 3.53 5.91
CA HIS A 64 15.63 3.11 6.46
C HIS A 64 16.81 3.66 5.65
N ILE A 65 16.56 4.18 4.46
CA ILE A 65 17.54 4.87 3.61
C ILE A 65 17.22 6.38 3.53
N ASN A 66 18.20 7.14 3.07
CA ASN A 66 18.02 8.55 2.72
C ASN A 66 17.65 8.69 1.24
N ARG A 67 17.13 9.86 0.89
CA ARG A 67 16.83 10.20 -0.49
C ARG A 67 18.11 10.17 -1.34
N PRO A 68 18.09 9.57 -2.56
CA PRO A 68 19.23 9.64 -3.46
C PRO A 68 19.60 11.10 -3.78
N ILE A 69 20.89 11.45 -3.67
CA ILE A 69 21.39 12.83 -3.83
C ILE A 69 21.69 13.16 -5.30
N THR A 70 22.03 12.15 -6.09
CA THR A 70 22.40 12.32 -7.51
C THR A 70 21.59 11.38 -8.37
N MET A 71 21.45 11.72 -9.66
CA MET A 71 20.77 10.87 -10.64
C MET A 71 21.40 9.46 -10.69
N ARG A 72 22.73 9.36 -10.64
CA ARG A 72 23.44 8.06 -10.61
C ARG A 72 23.10 7.22 -9.38
N GLN A 73 22.98 7.85 -8.20
CA GLN A 73 22.53 7.16 -6.99
C GLN A 73 21.07 6.71 -7.12
N CYS A 74 20.23 7.52 -7.76
CA CYS A 74 18.84 7.18 -8.02
C CYS A 74 18.73 5.97 -8.97
N ASP A 75 19.48 5.96 -10.08
CA ASP A 75 19.49 4.84 -11.01
C ASP A 75 19.90 3.54 -10.33
N HIS A 76 20.96 3.58 -9.51
CA HIS A 76 21.40 2.42 -8.74
C HIS A 76 20.33 1.95 -7.75
N TYR A 77 19.68 2.89 -7.07
CA TYR A 77 18.60 2.59 -6.13
C TYR A 77 17.42 1.93 -6.84
N ILE A 78 16.89 2.52 -7.92
CA ILE A 78 15.76 1.98 -8.68
C ILE A 78 16.10 0.62 -9.31
N ALA A 79 17.31 0.44 -9.85
CA ALA A 79 17.76 -0.86 -10.35
C ALA A 79 17.74 -1.94 -9.27
N SER A 80 18.13 -1.60 -8.02
CA SER A 80 18.05 -2.54 -6.89
C SER A 80 16.60 -2.91 -6.54
N LEU A 81 15.67 -1.96 -6.62
CA LEU A 81 14.25 -2.23 -6.38
C LEU A 81 13.67 -3.14 -7.47
N ALA A 82 14.02 -2.89 -8.75
CA ALA A 82 13.56 -3.67 -9.89
C ALA A 82 14.02 -5.14 -9.84
N GLY A 83 15.23 -5.38 -9.31
CA GLY A 83 15.78 -6.73 -9.12
C GLY A 83 15.09 -7.54 -8.01
N SER A 84 14.35 -6.90 -7.11
CA SER A 84 13.70 -7.55 -5.98
C SER A 84 12.48 -8.39 -6.41
N LYS A 85 12.28 -9.53 -5.74
CA LYS A 85 11.10 -10.40 -5.88
C LYS A 85 10.13 -10.24 -4.71
N ASP A 86 10.67 -10.03 -3.51
CA ASP A 86 9.94 -9.65 -2.29
C ASP A 86 10.85 -8.68 -1.52
N PRO A 87 10.53 -7.37 -1.48
CA PRO A 87 9.31 -6.75 -1.99
C PRO A 87 9.21 -6.75 -3.53
N LEU A 88 7.99 -6.88 -4.06
CA LEU A 88 7.63 -6.67 -5.46
C LEU A 88 7.19 -5.21 -5.65
N PHE A 89 8.06 -4.41 -6.26
CA PHE A 89 7.89 -2.97 -6.39
C PHE A 89 7.15 -2.55 -7.67
N TYR A 90 6.35 -1.49 -7.54
CA TYR A 90 5.63 -0.81 -8.60
C TYR A 90 5.93 0.68 -8.56
N SER A 91 6.20 1.28 -9.72
CA SER A 91 6.11 2.72 -9.92
C SER A 91 4.67 3.12 -10.20
N VAL A 92 4.27 4.24 -9.62
CA VAL A 92 2.96 4.86 -9.86
C VAL A 92 3.13 5.93 -10.91
N ILE A 93 2.58 5.70 -12.10
CA ILE A 93 2.62 6.67 -13.19
C ILE A 93 1.28 7.41 -13.19
N SER A 94 1.34 8.73 -13.03
CA SER A 94 0.15 9.58 -13.10
C SER A 94 -0.39 9.60 -14.53
N ASN A 95 -1.68 9.33 -14.71
CA ASN A 95 -2.29 9.40 -16.04
C ASN A 95 -2.32 10.83 -16.58
N ALA A 96 -2.45 11.82 -15.70
CA ALA A 96 -2.50 13.23 -16.07
C ALA A 96 -1.17 13.77 -16.61
N THR A 97 -0.05 13.35 -16.02
CA THR A 97 1.29 13.85 -16.42
C THR A 97 2.12 12.84 -17.21
N ARG A 98 1.69 11.58 -17.25
CA ARG A 98 2.42 10.44 -17.83
C ARG A 98 3.82 10.22 -17.23
N LYS A 99 4.05 10.73 -16.02
CA LYS A 99 5.32 10.61 -15.28
C LYS A 99 5.18 9.71 -14.05
N ALA A 100 6.27 9.04 -13.68
CA ALA A 100 6.35 8.36 -12.39
C ALA A 100 6.37 9.39 -11.24
N VAL A 101 5.45 9.25 -10.28
CA VAL A 101 5.28 10.21 -9.17
C VAL A 101 5.41 9.58 -7.78
N GLY A 102 5.69 8.28 -7.72
CA GLY A 102 5.91 7.55 -6.48
C GLY A 102 6.11 6.07 -6.74
N PHE A 103 6.36 5.32 -5.68
CA PHE A 103 6.43 3.86 -5.75
C PHE A 103 5.83 3.20 -4.51
N ILE A 104 5.49 1.92 -4.66
CA ILE A 104 4.86 1.09 -3.64
C ILE A 104 5.25 -0.37 -3.88
N ALA A 105 5.19 -1.22 -2.85
CA ALA A 105 5.47 -2.64 -3.00
C ALA A 105 4.47 -3.54 -2.29
N LEU A 106 4.33 -4.75 -2.83
CA LEU A 106 3.86 -5.92 -2.11
C LEU A 106 5.07 -6.61 -1.46
N GLN A 107 4.99 -6.96 -0.17
CA GLN A 107 6.09 -7.62 0.54
C GLN A 107 5.59 -8.64 1.54
N ARG A 108 6.51 -9.46 2.06
CA ARG A 108 6.21 -10.54 3.00
C ARG A 108 5.07 -11.42 2.49
N ILE A 109 5.27 -11.89 1.25
CA ILE A 109 4.24 -12.62 0.52
C ILE A 109 4.21 -14.05 1.06
N GLU A 110 3.07 -14.45 1.60
CA GLU A 110 2.83 -15.78 2.19
C GLU A 110 1.68 -16.48 1.45
N PRO A 111 1.95 -17.13 0.30
CA PRO A 111 0.95 -17.86 -0.48
C PRO A 111 0.18 -18.90 0.33
N GLU A 112 0.90 -19.64 1.16
CA GLU A 112 0.37 -20.71 2.03
C GLU A 112 -0.70 -20.20 2.99
N ASN A 113 -0.59 -18.96 3.45
CA ASN A 113 -1.55 -18.32 4.36
C ASN A 113 -2.51 -17.36 3.63
N GLY A 114 -2.25 -17.07 2.35
CA GLY A 114 -2.95 -16.02 1.61
C GLY A 114 -2.77 -14.67 2.27
N ALA A 115 -1.56 -14.38 2.77
CA ALA A 115 -1.24 -13.14 3.44
C ALA A 115 -0.17 -12.35 2.67
N VAL A 116 -0.31 -11.03 2.64
CA VAL A 116 0.64 -10.12 1.99
C VAL A 116 0.66 -8.80 2.75
N GLU A 117 1.73 -8.03 2.61
CA GLU A 117 1.83 -6.67 3.15
C GLU A 117 1.95 -5.67 2.00
N ILE A 118 1.16 -4.60 2.02
CA ILE A 118 1.46 -3.40 1.25
C ILE A 118 2.43 -2.54 2.07
N GLY A 119 3.55 -2.17 1.46
CA GLY A 119 4.55 -1.34 2.11
C GLY A 119 5.44 -0.60 1.13
N TRP A 120 6.57 -0.10 1.61
CA TRP A 120 7.50 0.72 0.81
C TRP A 120 6.82 1.87 0.07
N ILE A 121 5.84 2.49 0.73
CA ILE A 121 5.02 3.54 0.13
C ILE A 121 5.80 4.84 0.13
N ASN A 122 6.31 5.23 -1.04
CA ASN A 122 7.01 6.48 -1.23
C ASN A 122 6.21 7.37 -2.21
N TRP A 123 5.37 8.23 -1.64
CA TRP A 123 4.66 9.25 -2.39
C TRP A 123 5.50 10.51 -2.44
N SER A 124 5.89 10.93 -3.64
CA SER A 124 6.51 12.25 -3.82
C SER A 124 5.51 13.37 -3.47
N PRO A 125 5.99 14.62 -3.26
CA PRO A 125 5.12 15.77 -3.05
C PRO A 125 4.05 15.94 -4.14
N LEU A 126 4.37 15.57 -5.39
CA LEU A 126 3.44 15.64 -6.53
C LEU A 126 2.26 14.67 -6.42
N MET A 127 2.38 13.60 -5.61
CA MET A 127 1.39 12.54 -5.50
C MET A 127 0.56 12.65 -4.22
N LYS A 128 1.10 13.24 -3.16
CA LYS A 128 0.45 13.27 -1.84
C LYS A 128 -0.91 13.96 -1.88
N ARG A 129 -1.90 13.34 -1.22
CA ARG A 129 -3.26 13.89 -1.07
C ARG A 129 -3.97 14.13 -2.42
N THR A 130 -3.67 13.30 -3.41
CA THR A 130 -4.36 13.27 -4.72
C THR A 130 -5.16 11.98 -4.88
N LEU A 131 -6.07 11.94 -5.86
CA LEU A 131 -6.80 10.72 -6.24
C LEU A 131 -5.84 9.58 -6.61
N CYS A 132 -4.75 9.89 -7.31
CA CYS A 132 -3.68 8.96 -7.66
C CYS A 132 -3.11 8.22 -6.44
N SER A 133 -2.96 8.89 -5.29
CA SER A 133 -2.45 8.25 -4.07
C SER A 133 -3.39 7.21 -3.46
N THR A 134 -4.70 7.44 -3.52
CA THR A 134 -5.69 6.48 -3.05
C THR A 134 -5.88 5.35 -4.07
N GLU A 135 -5.93 5.68 -5.36
CA GLU A 135 -6.13 4.70 -6.42
C GLU A 135 -4.95 3.71 -6.52
N ALA A 136 -3.71 4.15 -6.32
CA ALA A 136 -2.56 3.25 -6.28
C ALA A 136 -2.72 2.15 -5.21
N ILE A 137 -3.23 2.49 -4.02
CA ILE A 137 -3.52 1.50 -2.98
C ILE A 137 -4.71 0.62 -3.38
N PHE A 138 -5.77 1.22 -3.92
CA PHE A 138 -6.95 0.50 -4.40
C PHE A 138 -6.61 -0.58 -5.43
N LEU A 139 -5.74 -0.26 -6.40
CA LEU A 139 -5.33 -1.19 -7.45
C LEU A 139 -4.56 -2.38 -6.87
N LEU A 140 -3.65 -2.16 -5.91
CA LEU A 140 -2.95 -3.26 -5.24
C LEU A 140 -3.89 -4.10 -4.37
N LEU A 141 -4.78 -3.47 -3.60
CA LEU A 141 -5.78 -4.18 -2.79
C LEU A 141 -6.71 -5.02 -3.68
N SER A 142 -7.20 -4.47 -4.78
CA SER A 142 -8.04 -5.20 -5.74
C SER A 142 -7.27 -6.36 -6.37
N TYR A 143 -6.00 -6.14 -6.72
CA TYR A 143 -5.16 -7.21 -7.25
C TYR A 143 -4.98 -8.35 -6.23
N VAL A 144 -4.63 -8.04 -4.98
CA VAL A 144 -4.35 -9.08 -3.99
C VAL A 144 -5.62 -9.77 -3.47
N LEU A 145 -6.69 -9.01 -3.20
CA LEU A 145 -7.91 -9.52 -2.55
C LEU A 145 -8.96 -10.01 -3.56
N ASP A 146 -9.15 -9.35 -4.72
CA ASP A 146 -10.08 -9.84 -5.75
C ASP A 146 -9.41 -10.86 -6.69
N THR A 147 -8.23 -10.55 -7.22
CA THR A 147 -7.61 -11.37 -8.29
C THR A 147 -6.87 -12.57 -7.71
N LEU A 148 -5.97 -12.34 -6.75
CA LEU A 148 -5.19 -13.42 -6.13
C LEU A 148 -5.93 -14.11 -4.98
N GLN A 149 -7.07 -13.53 -4.54
CA GLN A 149 -7.92 -14.05 -3.46
C GLN A 149 -7.16 -14.27 -2.14
N TYR A 150 -6.19 -13.41 -1.87
CA TYR A 150 -5.53 -13.39 -0.57
C TYR A 150 -6.58 -13.06 0.50
N ARG A 151 -6.39 -13.62 1.70
CA ARG A 151 -7.32 -13.46 2.82
C ARG A 151 -6.96 -12.33 3.74
N ARG A 152 -5.74 -11.80 3.61
CA ARG A 152 -5.19 -10.78 4.50
C ARG A 152 -4.20 -9.90 3.75
N CYS A 153 -4.43 -8.58 3.81
CA CYS A 153 -3.47 -7.57 3.40
C CYS A 153 -3.08 -6.71 4.61
N ALA A 154 -1.80 -6.75 4.99
CA ALA A 154 -1.27 -5.99 6.11
C ALA A 154 -0.71 -4.62 5.67
N TRP A 155 -0.69 -3.69 6.61
CA TRP A 155 0.04 -2.42 6.52
C TRP A 155 0.83 -2.21 7.81
N LYS A 156 2.07 -1.72 7.68
CA LYS A 156 2.92 -1.38 8.83
C LYS A 156 3.50 0.00 8.69
N CYS A 157 3.58 0.72 9.80
CA CYS A 157 4.28 1.98 9.85
C CYS A 157 4.98 2.17 11.19
N ASP A 158 5.92 3.11 11.20
CA ASP A 158 6.45 3.64 12.45
C ASP A 158 5.30 4.25 13.27
N SER A 159 5.30 4.00 14.58
CA SER A 159 4.30 4.53 15.51
C SER A 159 4.23 6.06 15.57
N LEU A 160 5.29 6.75 15.14
CA LEU A 160 5.36 8.20 15.09
C LEU A 160 4.99 8.76 13.71
N HIS A 161 4.80 7.92 12.70
CA HIS A 161 4.49 8.36 11.33
C HIS A 161 2.98 8.65 11.17
N GLN A 162 2.53 9.77 11.74
CA GLN A 162 1.11 10.14 11.80
C GLN A 162 0.41 10.15 10.44
N ALA A 163 1.10 10.57 9.37
CA ALA A 163 0.53 10.58 8.03
C ALA A 163 0.23 9.17 7.50
N ALA A 164 1.10 8.18 7.79
CA ALA A 164 0.87 6.78 7.41
C ALA A 164 -0.23 6.13 8.28
N ILE A 165 -0.29 6.47 9.56
CA ILE A 165 -1.35 6.04 10.49
C ILE A 165 -2.72 6.50 9.96
N GLN A 166 -2.86 7.79 9.69
CA GLN A 166 -4.09 8.38 9.16
C GLN A 166 -4.44 7.81 7.78
N ALA A 167 -3.45 7.49 6.95
CA ALA A 167 -3.70 6.87 5.65
C ALA A 167 -4.26 5.46 5.81
N ALA A 168 -3.64 4.61 6.64
CA ALA A 168 -4.11 3.25 6.88
C ALA A 168 -5.55 3.24 7.41
N GLU A 169 -5.83 4.05 8.43
CA GLU A 169 -7.16 4.16 9.06
C GLU A 169 -8.21 4.71 8.07
N ARG A 170 -7.86 5.76 7.30
CA ARG A 170 -8.75 6.31 6.25
C ARG A 170 -9.06 5.29 5.17
N LEU A 171 -8.13 4.40 4.85
CA LEU A 171 -8.26 3.37 3.82
C LEU A 171 -8.94 2.09 4.31
N GLY A 172 -9.42 2.07 5.57
CA GLY A 172 -10.18 0.96 6.13
C GLY A 172 -9.33 -0.14 6.77
N PHE A 173 -8.01 0.02 6.85
CA PHE A 173 -7.16 -0.91 7.58
C PHE A 173 -7.44 -0.84 9.08
N GLN A 174 -7.69 -1.99 9.70
CA GLN A 174 -7.98 -2.14 11.13
C GLN A 174 -6.70 -2.27 11.93
N TYR A 175 -6.60 -1.54 13.05
CA TYR A 175 -5.43 -1.58 13.94
C TYR A 175 -5.40 -2.86 14.77
N GLU A 176 -4.25 -3.53 14.83
CA GLU A 176 -4.10 -4.82 15.52
C GLU A 176 -3.11 -4.79 16.69
N GLY A 177 -2.25 -3.77 16.75
CA GLY A 177 -1.29 -3.65 17.84
C GLY A 177 -0.01 -2.91 17.46
N THR A 178 0.81 -2.69 18.48
CA THR A 178 2.14 -2.07 18.33
C THR A 178 3.20 -3.01 18.86
N PHE A 179 4.16 -3.35 18.00
CA PHE A 179 5.36 -4.07 18.42
C PHE A 179 6.38 -3.06 18.92
N ARG A 180 6.59 -3.03 20.23
CA ARG A 180 7.54 -2.15 20.92
C ARG A 180 8.98 -2.55 20.61
N GLN A 181 9.85 -1.56 20.41
CA GLN A 181 11.27 -1.73 20.11
C GLN A 181 11.54 -2.73 18.97
N LYS A 182 10.65 -2.79 17.98
CA LYS A 182 10.69 -3.83 16.96
C LYS A 182 11.90 -3.68 16.03
N GLN A 183 12.35 -2.46 15.79
CA GLN A 183 13.46 -2.15 14.89
C GLN A 183 14.32 -1.01 15.43
N ILE A 184 15.57 -0.96 14.97
CA ILE A 184 16.39 0.25 15.01
C ILE A 184 16.40 0.83 13.59
N SER A 185 16.07 2.12 13.45
CA SER A 185 16.06 2.82 12.16
C SER A 185 16.78 4.16 12.30
N LYS A 186 17.79 4.41 11.45
CA LYS A 186 18.62 5.62 11.48
C LYS A 186 19.11 5.98 12.91
N GLY A 187 19.58 4.96 13.63
CA GLY A 187 20.11 5.08 15.00
C GLY A 187 19.05 5.30 16.09
N ARG A 188 17.74 5.18 15.79
CA ARG A 188 16.64 5.41 16.74
C ARG A 188 15.79 4.15 16.92
N SER A 189 15.21 3.97 18.11
CA SER A 189 14.21 2.92 18.35
C SER A 189 12.97 3.19 17.51
N ARG A 190 12.40 2.13 16.93
CA ARG A 190 11.17 2.17 16.15
C ARG A 190 10.18 1.14 16.67
N ASP A 191 9.09 1.67 17.21
CA ASP A 191 7.88 0.92 17.50
C ASP A 191 7.07 0.80 16.21
N THR A 192 6.55 -0.39 15.92
CA THR A 192 5.84 -0.67 14.66
C THR A 192 4.37 -0.91 14.91
N ARG A 193 3.52 -0.05 14.35
CA ARG A 193 2.06 -0.25 14.34
C ARG A 193 1.68 -1.20 13.21
N TRP A 194 0.78 -2.12 13.52
CA TRP A 194 0.27 -3.12 12.60
C TRP A 194 -1.20 -2.88 12.33
N TYR A 195 -1.55 -2.98 11.06
CA TYR A 195 -2.92 -2.91 10.59
C TYR A 195 -3.19 -3.99 9.54
N SER A 196 -4.46 -4.31 9.29
CA SER A 196 -4.85 -5.22 8.22
C SER A 196 -6.21 -4.91 7.60
N ILE A 197 -6.42 -5.41 6.38
CA ILE A 197 -7.74 -5.65 5.79
C ILE A 197 -7.84 -7.16 5.55
N ILE A 198 -8.97 -7.76 5.91
CA ILE A 198 -9.26 -9.17 5.60
C ILE A 198 -10.29 -9.34 4.48
N ASP A 199 -10.32 -10.54 3.89
CA ASP A 199 -11.24 -10.93 2.81
C ASP A 199 -12.70 -10.51 3.03
N ASN A 200 -13.23 -10.69 4.24
CA ASN A 200 -14.63 -10.37 4.54
C ASN A 200 -14.92 -8.86 4.68
N GLU A 201 -13.90 -8.04 4.97
CA GLU A 201 -14.04 -6.58 5.06
C GLU A 201 -13.93 -5.93 3.68
N TRP A 202 -13.15 -6.56 2.79
CA TRP A 202 -12.81 -6.01 1.48
C TRP A 202 -14.01 -5.61 0.61
N PRO A 203 -15.10 -6.39 0.47
CA PRO A 203 -16.21 -5.98 -0.39
C PRO A 203 -16.80 -4.60 -0.05
N GLY A 204 -16.94 -4.30 1.24
CA GLY A 204 -17.44 -2.99 1.70
C GLY A 204 -16.43 -1.87 1.45
N ILE A 205 -15.15 -2.12 1.75
CA ILE A 205 -14.06 -1.16 1.52
C ILE A 205 -13.90 -0.89 0.01
N ARG A 206 -13.96 -1.93 -0.83
CA ARG A 206 -13.88 -1.83 -2.29
C ARG A 206 -14.97 -0.93 -2.83
N GLN A 207 -16.22 -1.16 -2.42
CA GLN A 207 -17.36 -0.34 -2.83
C GLN A 207 -17.16 1.12 -2.40
N ALA A 208 -16.72 1.36 -1.16
CA ALA A 208 -16.46 2.70 -0.65
C ALA A 208 -15.39 3.43 -1.48
N MET A 209 -14.28 2.76 -1.78
CA MET A 209 -13.19 3.33 -2.59
C MET A 209 -13.63 3.58 -4.05
N GLN A 210 -14.42 2.70 -4.65
CA GLN A 210 -14.97 2.88 -5.99
C GLN A 210 -15.92 4.09 -6.08
N LEU A 211 -16.81 4.26 -5.09
CA LEU A 211 -17.69 5.43 -5.01
C LEU A 211 -16.89 6.72 -4.82
N TRP A 212 -15.87 6.68 -3.95
CA TRP A 212 -15.05 7.85 -3.68
C TRP A 212 -14.19 8.27 -4.87
N LEU A 213 -13.63 7.31 -5.62
CA LEU A 213 -12.84 7.54 -6.84
C LEU A 213 -13.71 7.88 -8.06
N SER A 214 -15.03 7.67 -7.98
CA SER A 214 -15.93 7.94 -9.11
C SER A 214 -15.92 9.42 -9.50
N PRO A 215 -15.96 9.73 -10.81
CA PRO A 215 -16.18 11.11 -11.29
C PRO A 215 -17.43 11.77 -10.67
N ALA A 216 -18.44 10.97 -10.28
CA ALA A 216 -19.64 11.48 -9.60
C ALA A 216 -19.31 12.17 -8.27
N ASN A 217 -18.26 11.74 -7.57
CA ASN A 217 -17.80 12.33 -6.31
C ASN A 217 -16.87 13.54 -6.51
N LEU A 218 -16.64 14.01 -7.74
CA LEU A 218 -15.79 15.16 -8.01
C LEU A 218 -16.63 16.40 -8.38
N ASP A 219 -16.30 17.54 -7.80
CA ASP A 219 -16.83 18.85 -8.22
C ASP A 219 -16.15 19.36 -9.49
N ASP A 220 -16.62 20.50 -10.02
CA ASP A 220 -16.10 21.10 -11.26
C ASP A 220 -14.61 21.52 -11.17
N ARG A 221 -14.05 21.53 -9.95
CA ARG A 221 -12.64 21.86 -9.68
C ARG A 221 -11.81 20.60 -9.37
N GLY A 222 -12.38 19.41 -9.53
CA GLY A 222 -11.72 18.13 -9.25
C GLY A 222 -11.53 17.84 -7.76
N LYS A 223 -12.25 18.54 -6.86
CA LYS A 223 -12.24 18.23 -5.43
C LYS A 223 -13.32 17.21 -5.09
N GLN A 224 -13.04 16.37 -4.10
CA GLN A 224 -14.02 15.42 -3.56
C GLN A 224 -15.24 16.17 -2.99
N LYS A 225 -16.45 15.70 -3.32
CA LYS A 225 -17.72 16.18 -2.74
C LYS A 225 -17.95 15.57 -1.36
N GLN A 226 -17.66 14.28 -1.23
CA GLN A 226 -17.71 13.52 0.00
C GLN A 226 -16.36 12.89 0.30
N SER A 227 -16.02 12.81 1.58
CA SER A 227 -14.82 12.15 2.05
C SER A 227 -14.93 10.63 1.95
N LEU A 228 -13.79 9.93 1.85
CA LEU A 228 -13.79 8.46 1.81
C LEU A 228 -14.43 7.86 3.08
N ALA A 229 -14.27 8.52 4.23
CA ALA A 229 -14.84 8.08 5.50
C ALA A 229 -16.38 8.03 5.47
N GLU A 230 -17.05 8.88 4.69
CA GLU A 230 -18.51 8.87 4.55
C GLU A 230 -19.02 7.66 3.77
N PHE A 231 -18.18 7.06 2.92
CA PHE A 231 -18.50 5.85 2.17
C PHE A 231 -18.08 4.57 2.91
N MET A 232 -17.20 4.67 3.89
CA MET A 232 -16.66 3.50 4.58
C MET A 232 -17.76 2.75 5.34
N PRO A 233 -17.72 1.40 5.34
CA PRO A 233 -18.64 0.62 6.16
C PRO A 233 -18.43 0.97 7.63
N GLN A 234 -19.53 1.10 8.38
CA GLN A 234 -19.46 1.28 9.82
C GLN A 234 -18.77 0.05 10.43
N GLN A 235 -17.75 0.29 11.25
CA GLN A 235 -17.09 -0.78 12.00
C GLN A 235 -18.11 -1.36 12.99
N LYS A 236 -18.36 -2.67 12.89
CA LYS A 236 -19.21 -3.41 13.83
C LYS A 236 -18.45 -3.70 15.12
#